data_AF-A0A7S3AI38-F1
#
_entry.id   AF-A0A7S3AI38-F1
#
_cell.length_a   1.000
_cell.length_b   1.000
_cell.length_c   1.000
_cell.angle_alpha   90.00
_cell.angle_beta   90.00
_cell.angle_gamma   90.00
#
_symmetry.space_group_name_H-M   'P 1'
#
loop_
_entity.id
_entity.type
_entity.pdbx_description
1 polymer ?
#
loop_
_entity_poly.entity_id
_entity_poly.type
_entity_poly.pdbx_seq_one_letter_code
_entity_poly.pdbx_strand_id
1 'polypeptide(L)'
;QVEEVEGVDVPQYRVDPNWPRISHMLGSISGVQVEGDHVWIIHRGGGWGAPKDVPPVLVLDALSGEVVRGWGGPGSGFNWPESEHSLCLTHDGVWLQGGLPFIPGY
;
A
#
# COMPACT_ATOMS: atom_id res chain seq x y z
N GLN A 1 -0.85 -46.84 10.72
CA GLN A 1 0.30 -46.05 11.22
C GLN A 1 -0.04 -44.60 10.91
N VAL A 2 -0.08 -43.74 11.92
CA VAL A 2 -0.32 -42.31 11.76
C VAL A 2 1.05 -41.68 11.66
N GLU A 3 1.38 -41.05 10.53
CA GLU A 3 2.63 -40.28 10.43
C GLU A 3 2.47 -39.00 11.25
N GLU A 4 3.32 -38.87 12.26
CA GLU A 4 3.49 -37.65 13.02
C GLU A 4 4.21 -36.64 12.12
N VAL A 5 3.55 -35.54 11.76
CA VAL A 5 4.20 -34.49 10.98
C VAL A 5 5.18 -33.79 11.91
N GLU A 6 6.49 -33.94 11.67
CA GLU A 6 7.53 -33.17 12.37
C GLU A 6 7.15 -31.68 12.35
N GLY A 7 7.28 -31.03 13.50
CA GLY A 7 6.83 -29.65 13.71
C GLY A 7 7.37 -28.72 12.62
N VAL A 8 6.45 -28.17 11.81
CA VAL A 8 6.80 -27.23 10.74
C VAL A 8 7.49 -26.03 11.36
N ASP A 9 8.75 -25.82 11.00
CA ASP A 9 9.51 -24.63 11.41
C ASP A 9 8.77 -23.39 10.89
N VAL A 10 8.28 -22.56 11.81
CA VAL A 10 7.42 -21.43 11.46
C VAL A 10 8.27 -20.23 11.05
N PRO A 11 7.87 -19.47 10.01
CA PRO A 11 8.61 -18.29 9.59
C PRO A 11 8.87 -17.32 10.75
N GLN A 12 10.14 -16.95 10.92
CA GLN A 12 10.55 -15.93 11.89
C GLN A 12 10.64 -14.58 11.21
N TYR A 13 10.13 -13.55 11.86
CA TYR A 13 10.16 -12.18 11.35
C TYR A 13 11.21 -11.35 12.08
N ARG A 14 11.89 -10.47 11.33
CA ARG A 14 12.78 -9.45 11.89
C ARG A 14 12.32 -8.08 11.42
N VAL A 15 12.26 -7.13 12.35
CA VAL A 15 11.98 -5.73 12.03
C VAL A 15 13.22 -5.11 11.39
N ASP A 16 13.05 -4.49 10.22
CA ASP A 16 14.04 -3.58 9.65
C ASP A 16 13.59 -2.13 9.92
N PRO A 17 14.30 -1.38 10.79
CA PRO A 17 13.93 0.00 11.09
C PRO A 17 14.24 0.99 9.96
N ASN A 18 15.02 0.58 8.95
CA ASN A 18 15.40 1.43 7.82
C ASN A 18 14.52 1.20 6.57
N TRP A 19 13.48 0.36 6.69
CA TRP A 19 12.56 0.06 5.60
C TRP A 19 11.11 0.35 6.06
N PRO A 20 10.28 1.03 5.24
CA PRO A 20 10.61 1.64 3.96
C PRO A 20 11.31 2.99 4.10
N ARG A 21 12.04 3.42 3.07
CA ARG A 21 12.76 4.71 3.05
C ARG A 21 11.89 5.80 2.44
N ILE A 22 11.00 6.32 3.27
CA ILE A 22 10.05 7.36 2.87
C ILE A 22 10.29 8.59 3.76
N SER A 23 10.65 9.72 3.15
CA SER A 23 10.97 10.97 3.86
C SER A 23 9.75 11.72 4.39
N HIS A 24 8.56 11.36 3.93
CA HIS A 24 7.31 12.01 4.27
C HIS A 24 6.43 11.11 5.12
N MET A 25 5.61 11.72 5.98
CA MET A 25 4.58 11.01 6.71
C MET A 25 3.55 10.44 5.72
N LEU A 26 3.34 9.13 5.75
CA LEU A 26 2.21 8.51 5.07
C LEU A 26 0.96 8.64 5.94
N GLY A 27 -0.19 8.81 5.30
CA GLY A 27 -1.46 8.57 5.98
C GLY A 27 -1.73 7.07 6.12
N SER A 28 -2.97 6.71 6.43
CA SER A 28 -3.33 5.31 6.65
C SER A 28 -3.05 4.45 5.41
N ILE A 29 -2.10 3.52 5.53
CA ILE A 29 -1.85 2.49 4.52
C ILE A 29 -3.04 1.54 4.52
N SER A 30 -3.73 1.45 3.39
CA SER A 30 -4.95 0.66 3.25
C SER A 30 -4.73 -0.61 2.43
N GLY A 31 -3.68 -0.67 1.60
CA GLY A 31 -3.29 -1.87 0.87
C GLY A 31 -1.81 -1.94 0.55
N VAL A 32 -1.31 -3.17 0.44
CA VAL A 32 0.04 -3.51 -0.01
C VAL A 32 -0.05 -4.64 -1.04
N GLN A 33 0.73 -4.54 -2.11
CA GLN A 33 0.91 -5.60 -3.10
C GLN A 33 2.40 -5.78 -3.41
N VAL A 34 2.78 -6.95 -3.90
CA VAL A 34 4.16 -7.26 -4.30
C VAL A 34 4.15 -7.79 -5.73
N GLU A 35 5.01 -7.23 -6.57
CA GLU A 35 5.25 -7.69 -7.93
C GLU A 35 6.76 -7.64 -8.22
N GLY A 36 7.37 -8.81 -8.42
CA GLY A 36 8.81 -8.91 -8.60
C GLY A 36 9.57 -8.27 -7.44
N ASP A 37 10.47 -7.34 -7.77
CA ASP A 37 11.27 -6.58 -6.81
C ASP A 37 10.60 -5.27 -6.36
N HIS A 38 9.29 -5.12 -6.57
CA HIS A 38 8.55 -3.94 -6.17
C HIS A 38 7.48 -4.21 -5.12
N VAL A 39 7.45 -3.37 -4.09
CA VAL A 39 6.36 -3.29 -3.13
C VAL A 39 5.50 -2.07 -3.44
N TRP A 40 4.23 -2.29 -3.68
CA TRP A 40 3.25 -1.24 -3.96
C TRP A 40 2.45 -0.96 -2.70
N ILE A 41 2.34 0.30 -2.35
CA ILE A 41 1.55 0.79 -1.21
C ILE A 41 0.48 1.71 -1.74
N ILE A 42 -0.76 1.53 -1.28
CA ILE A 42 -1.79 2.55 -1.37
C ILE A 42 -2.12 3.08 0.02
N HIS A 43 -2.12 4.39 0.15
CA HIS A 43 -2.41 5.07 1.40
C HIS A 43 -3.34 6.27 1.18
N ARG A 44 -4.08 6.61 2.23
CA ARG A 44 -5.01 7.74 2.23
C ARG A 44 -4.26 9.01 2.59
N GLY A 45 -4.25 10.02 1.73
CA GLY A 45 -3.69 11.34 2.05
C GLY A 45 -4.56 12.11 3.04
N GLY A 46 -3.98 13.02 3.83
CA GLY A 46 -4.75 13.99 4.65
C GLY A 46 -5.38 13.49 5.96
N GLY A 47 -5.35 12.19 6.27
CA GLY A 47 -5.74 11.66 7.58
C GLY A 47 -4.66 11.92 8.63
N TRP A 48 -5.05 12.32 9.85
CA TRP A 48 -4.14 12.53 11.00
C TRP A 48 -2.99 13.53 10.76
N GLY A 49 -3.17 14.48 9.83
CA GLY A 49 -2.15 15.49 9.52
C GLY A 49 -1.09 15.06 8.50
N ALA A 50 -1.23 13.89 7.87
CA ALA A 50 -0.37 13.50 6.76
C ALA A 50 -0.50 14.50 5.59
N PRO A 51 0.62 14.93 4.96
CA PRO A 51 0.57 15.81 3.80
C PRO A 51 -0.30 15.23 2.69
N LYS A 52 -1.06 16.08 2.01
CA LYS A 52 -1.80 15.70 0.79
C LYS A 52 -0.89 15.61 -0.44
N ASP A 53 0.36 16.04 -0.29
CA ASP A 53 1.33 16.17 -1.38
C ASP A 53 2.12 14.88 -1.65
N VAL A 54 1.90 13.83 -0.84
CA VAL A 54 2.45 12.49 -1.10
C VAL A 54 1.47 11.73 -2.01
N PRO A 55 1.92 11.21 -3.17
CA PRO A 55 1.07 10.45 -4.07
C PRO A 55 0.43 9.24 -3.37
N PRO A 56 -0.90 9.00 -3.50
CA PRO A 56 -1.59 7.93 -2.79
C PRO A 56 -1.04 6.53 -3.08
N VAL A 57 -0.51 6.31 -4.28
CA VAL A 57 0.16 5.07 -4.65
C VAL A 57 1.67 5.30 -4.72
N LEU A 58 2.41 4.52 -3.94
CA LEU A 58 3.87 4.48 -3.96
C LEU A 58 4.35 3.10 -4.40
N VAL A 59 5.39 3.08 -5.22
CA VAL A 59 6.12 1.88 -5.61
C VAL A 59 7.50 1.97 -5.00
N LEU A 60 7.86 0.97 -4.22
CA LEU A 60 9.11 0.86 -3.49
C LEU A 60 9.95 -0.25 -4.08
N ASP A 61 11.26 -0.07 -4.09
CA ASP A 61 12.19 -1.18 -4.28
C ASP A 61 12.12 -2.10 -3.06
N ALA A 62 11.89 -3.39 -3.27
CA ALA A 62 11.59 -4.32 -2.19
C ALA A 62 12.77 -4.48 -1.22
N LEU A 63 14.01 -4.42 -1.71
CA LEU A 63 15.20 -4.64 -0.90
C LEU A 63 15.63 -3.38 -0.15
N SER A 64 15.72 -2.25 -0.84
CA SER A 64 16.21 -0.98 -0.28
C SER A 64 15.12 -0.15 0.40
N GLY A 65 13.85 -0.34 0.02
CA GLY A 65 12.72 0.44 0.50
C GLY A 65 12.64 1.85 -0.08
N GLU A 66 13.50 2.19 -1.04
CA GLU A 66 13.49 3.50 -1.72
C GLU A 66 12.23 3.65 -2.59
N VAL A 67 11.67 4.86 -2.62
CA VAL A 67 10.53 5.18 -3.50
C VAL A 67 11.02 5.25 -4.96
N VAL A 68 10.59 4.30 -5.78
CA VAL A 68 10.92 4.24 -7.21
C VAL A 68 9.92 5.05 -8.05
N ARG A 69 8.66 5.11 -7.60
CA ARG A 69 7.58 5.85 -8.28
C ARG A 69 6.49 6.24 -7.29
N GLY A 70 5.83 7.36 -7.56
CA GLY A 70 4.55 7.71 -6.95
C GLY A 70 3.55 8.18 -8.01
N TRP A 71 2.27 7.84 -7.86
CA TRP A 71 1.20 8.29 -8.75
C TRP A 71 -0.17 8.27 -8.06
N GLY A 72 -1.19 8.73 -8.79
CA GLY A 72 -2.58 8.73 -8.35
C GLY A 72 -3.00 10.04 -7.69
N GLY A 73 -4.19 10.01 -7.12
CA GLY A 73 -4.84 11.16 -6.52
C GLY A 73 -5.85 11.85 -7.45
N PRO A 74 -6.65 12.79 -6.91
CA PRO A 74 -7.63 13.54 -7.69
C PRO A 74 -6.98 14.30 -8.85
N GLY A 75 -7.58 14.20 -10.04
CA GLY A 75 -7.05 14.83 -11.25
C GLY A 75 -8.12 15.05 -12.32
N SER A 76 -7.76 15.77 -13.38
CA SER A 76 -8.64 15.97 -14.54
C SER A 76 -8.62 14.77 -15.47
N GLY A 77 -9.79 14.34 -15.96
CA GLY A 77 -9.91 13.32 -17.01
C GLY A 77 -10.17 11.89 -16.51
N PHE A 78 -10.26 11.67 -15.20
CA PHE A 78 -10.68 10.41 -14.59
C PHE A 78 -11.30 10.66 -13.21
N ASN A 79 -12.04 9.68 -12.69
CA ASN A 79 -12.52 9.72 -11.31
C ASN A 79 -11.52 9.03 -10.40
N TRP A 80 -11.17 9.68 -9.31
CA TRP A 80 -10.40 9.10 -8.22
C TRP A 80 -11.33 8.84 -7.03
N PRO A 81 -11.20 7.70 -6.30
CA PRO A 81 -12.04 7.45 -5.14
C PRO A 81 -11.79 8.50 -4.04
N GLU A 82 -12.83 8.83 -3.29
CA GLU A 82 -12.70 9.75 -2.15
C GLU A 82 -11.99 9.11 -0.95
N SER A 83 -12.02 7.77 -0.87
CA SER A 83 -11.32 6.97 0.15
C SER A 83 -10.68 5.74 -0.48
N GLU A 84 -9.35 5.72 -0.57
CA GLU A 84 -8.59 4.60 -1.12
C GLU A 84 -8.63 3.39 -0.16
N HIS A 85 -9.01 2.21 -0.66
CA HIS A 85 -9.08 0.99 0.14
C HIS A 85 -7.96 0.01 -0.20
N SER A 86 -7.89 -0.45 -1.45
CA SER A 86 -6.88 -1.42 -1.85
C SER A 86 -6.52 -1.25 -3.31
N LEU A 87 -5.41 -1.85 -3.68
CA LEU A 87 -4.98 -1.98 -5.06
C LEU A 87 -4.79 -3.46 -5.42
N CYS A 88 -5.01 -3.79 -6.67
CA CYS A 88 -4.72 -5.09 -7.25
C CYS A 88 -3.90 -4.89 -8.52
N LEU A 89 -2.77 -5.59 -8.62
CA LEU A 89 -1.93 -5.57 -9.80
C LEU A 89 -2.41 -6.67 -10.75
N THR A 90 -2.63 -6.31 -12.01
CA THR A 90 -3.03 -7.24 -13.07
C THR A 90 -2.03 -7.18 -14.21
N HIS A 91 -2.10 -8.14 -15.13
CA HIS A 91 -1.18 -8.19 -16.27
C HIS A 91 -1.31 -6.97 -17.21
N ASP A 92 -2.44 -6.26 -17.17
CA ASP A 92 -2.80 -5.14 -18.03
C ASP A 92 -2.88 -3.80 -17.29
N GLY A 93 -2.66 -3.77 -15.98
CA GLY A 93 -2.67 -2.52 -15.24
C GLY A 93 -2.88 -2.67 -13.73
N VAL A 94 -3.49 -1.64 -13.15
CA VAL A 94 -3.75 -1.54 -11.72
C VAL A 94 -5.22 -1.23 -11.50
N TRP A 95 -5.88 -2.07 -10.71
CA TRP A 95 -7.25 -1.86 -10.27
C TRP A 95 -7.25 -1.25 -8.87
N LEU A 96 -8.07 -0.23 -8.67
CA LEU A 96 -8.22 0.46 -7.40
C LEU A 96 -9.61 0.21 -6.85
N GLN A 97 -9.68 -0.25 -5.60
CA GLN A 97 -10.90 -0.26 -4.84
C GLN A 97 -10.92 0.97 -3.94
N GLY A 98 -12.04 1.69 -3.96
CA GLY A 98 -12.29 2.80 -3.06
C GLY A 98 -13.72 2.83 -2.56
N GLY A 99 -13.93 3.51 -1.45
CA GLY A 99 -15.23 3.74 -0.85
C GLY A 99 -15.79 5.12 -1.17
N LEU A 100 -17.09 5.27 -0.94
CA LEU A 100 -17.73 6.58 -0.77
C LEU A 100 -17.17 7.27 0.49
N PRO A 101 -17.30 8.61 0.60
CA PRO A 101 -16.90 9.32 1.80
C PRO A 101 -17.57 8.72 3.03
N PHE A 102 -16.88 8.78 4.17
CA PHE A 102 -17.56 8.65 5.44
C PHE A 102 -18.63 9.76 5.52
N ILE A 103 -19.91 9.40 5.54
CA ILE A 103 -21.01 10.33 5.74
C ILE A 103 -21.34 10.33 7.23
N PRO A 104 -21.01 11.39 8.00
CA PRO A 104 -21.36 11.43 9.41
C PRO A 104 -22.89 11.54 9.55
N GLY A 105 -23.51 10.60 10.27
CA GLY A 105 -24.92 10.68 10.66
C GLY A 105 -25.92 9.90 9.80
N TYR A 106 -25.46 9.00 8.94
CA TYR A 106 -26.26 7.90 8.38
C TYR A 106 -25.76 6.55 8.90
#